data_AF-A0A934R7H7-F1
#
_entry.id   AF-A0A934R7H7-F1
#
_cell.length_a   1.000
_cell.length_b   1.000
_cell.length_c   1.000
_cell.angle_alpha   90.00
_cell.angle_beta   90.00
_cell.angle_gamma   90.00
#
_symmetry.space_group_name_H-M   'P 1'
#
loop_
_entity.id
_entity.type
_entity.pdbx_description
1 polymer ?
#
loop_
_entity_poly.entity_id
_entity_poly.type
_entity_poly.pdbx_seq_one_letter_code
_entity_poly.pdbx_strand_id
1 'polypeptide(L)'
;MRLGAERFGWNKRIAQSGKPARGTSSSAKWSRHSATAYSQKSVARVHLDKQSVVTGETDMTQIGTGFYTVIAQTAAERMGVPIEKVLVRLGDSSFPASAGSGGQLCGNSSTAGVYAGLHQTARVPRHQVVHPGCRCSFQ
;
A
#
# COMPACT_ATOMS: atom_id res chain seq x y z
N MET A 1 2.61 -14.18 -21.12
CA MET A 1 1.28 -14.83 -21.33
C MET A 1 1.31 -16.36 -21.19
N ARG A 2 2.46 -17.06 -21.27
CA ARG A 2 2.52 -18.54 -21.19
C ARG A 2 1.91 -19.13 -19.91
N LEU A 3 2.36 -18.67 -18.73
CA LEU A 3 1.89 -19.19 -17.43
C LEU A 3 0.36 -19.08 -17.22
N GLY A 4 -0.23 -17.92 -17.55
CA GLY A 4 -1.67 -17.72 -17.42
C GLY A 4 -2.46 -18.60 -18.39
N ALA A 5 -1.98 -18.74 -19.62
CA ALA A 5 -2.60 -19.60 -20.63
C ALA A 5 -2.53 -21.08 -20.25
N GLU A 6 -1.41 -21.56 -19.71
CA GLU A 6 -1.25 -22.94 -19.23
C GLU A 6 -2.17 -23.23 -18.04
N ARG A 7 -2.18 -22.38 -17.01
CA ARG A 7 -3.04 -22.57 -15.82
C ARG A 7 -4.53 -22.49 -16.14
N PHE A 8 -4.92 -21.63 -17.08
CA PHE A 8 -6.30 -21.55 -17.54
C PHE A 8 -6.69 -22.73 -18.45
N GLY A 9 -5.71 -23.49 -18.97
CA GLY A 9 -5.96 -24.51 -19.98
C GLY A 9 -6.36 -23.91 -21.33
N TRP A 10 -5.83 -22.73 -21.67
CA TRP A 10 -6.16 -21.99 -22.90
C TRP A 10 -5.90 -22.81 -24.18
N ASN A 11 -4.95 -23.75 -24.13
CA ASN A 11 -4.68 -24.72 -25.20
C ASN A 11 -5.83 -25.70 -25.45
N LYS A 12 -6.74 -25.89 -24.50
CA LYS A 12 -7.95 -26.71 -24.63
C LYS A 12 -9.17 -25.91 -25.09
N ARG A 13 -9.02 -24.59 -25.32
CA ARG A 13 -10.12 -23.71 -25.74
C ARG A 13 -10.54 -24.07 -27.17
N ILE A 14 -11.78 -24.52 -27.34
CA ILE A 14 -12.40 -24.69 -28.65
C ILE A 14 -12.85 -23.29 -29.12
N ALA A 15 -12.11 -22.71 -30.07
CA ALA A 15 -12.44 -21.41 -30.65
C ALA A 15 -13.56 -21.57 -31.68
N GLN A 16 -14.83 -21.59 -31.25
CA GLN A 16 -15.94 -21.44 -32.20
C GLN A 16 -16.04 -19.98 -32.64
N SER A 17 -15.60 -19.71 -33.87
CA SER A 17 -15.87 -18.44 -34.55
C SER A 17 -17.34 -18.36 -34.93
N GLY A 18 -18.05 -17.32 -34.49
CA GLY A 18 -19.28 -16.86 -35.15
C GLY A 18 -20.64 -17.29 -34.58
N LYS A 19 -20.74 -17.88 -33.37
CA LYS A 19 -22.06 -18.04 -32.72
C LYS A 19 -22.02 -17.52 -31.28
N PRO A 20 -22.80 -16.49 -30.90
CA PRO A 20 -22.98 -16.18 -29.49
C PRO A 20 -23.60 -17.42 -28.83
N ALA A 21 -23.07 -17.85 -27.69
CA ALA A 21 -23.72 -18.88 -26.90
C ALA A 21 -25.15 -18.40 -26.63
N ARG A 22 -26.14 -19.16 -27.10
CA ARG A 22 -27.55 -18.80 -27.02
C ARG A 22 -27.91 -18.69 -25.53
N GLY A 23 -28.06 -17.45 -25.03
CA GLY A 23 -28.33 -17.16 -23.63
C GLY A 23 -27.29 -16.31 -22.89
N THR A 24 -26.12 -16.02 -23.48
CA THR A 24 -25.15 -15.09 -22.87
C THR A 24 -24.97 -13.87 -23.75
N SER A 25 -25.31 -12.69 -23.22
CA SER A 25 -25.01 -11.40 -23.85
C SER A 25 -23.53 -11.32 -24.21
N SER A 26 -23.21 -11.41 -25.50
CA SER A 26 -21.85 -11.35 -26.05
C SER A 26 -21.37 -9.89 -26.10
N SER A 27 -21.28 -9.25 -24.95
CA SER A 27 -20.74 -7.89 -24.79
C SER A 27 -19.58 -7.84 -23.79
N ALA A 28 -18.82 -8.93 -23.67
CA ALA A 28 -17.52 -8.92 -22.99
C ALA A 28 -16.50 -8.18 -23.87
N LYS A 29 -16.51 -6.84 -23.79
CA LYS A 29 -15.44 -6.00 -24.32
C LYS A 29 -14.22 -6.15 -23.42
N TRP A 30 -13.21 -6.88 -23.90
CA TRP A 30 -11.91 -6.95 -23.24
C TRP A 30 -11.09 -5.73 -23.63
N SER A 31 -11.01 -4.74 -22.75
CA SER A 31 -10.11 -3.60 -22.93
C SER A 31 -8.70 -3.98 -22.48
N ARG A 32 -7.70 -3.85 -23.37
CA ARG A 32 -6.29 -3.91 -22.99
C ARG A 32 -5.92 -2.60 -22.29
N HIS A 33 -5.81 -2.62 -20.97
CA HIS A 33 -5.17 -1.54 -20.22
C HIS A 33 -3.70 -1.91 -19.98
N SER A 34 -2.79 -1.06 -20.45
CA SER A 34 -1.40 -1.08 -19.99
C SER A 34 -1.31 -0.14 -18.79
N ALA A 35 -0.92 -0.67 -17.62
CA ALA A 35 -0.65 0.16 -16.46
C ALA A 35 0.77 0.75 -16.57
N THR A 36 0.87 2.06 -16.69
CA THR A 36 2.15 2.77 -16.59
C THR A 36 2.50 2.94 -15.11
N ALA A 37 3.74 2.62 -14.73
CA ALA A 37 4.22 2.88 -13.38
C ALA A 37 4.36 4.40 -13.16
N TYR A 38 3.52 4.95 -12.29
CA TYR A 38 3.55 6.36 -11.91
C TYR A 38 3.86 6.45 -10.40
N SER A 39 4.61 7.48 -10.02
CA SER A 39 4.96 7.74 -8.62
C SER A 39 4.65 9.18 -8.28
N GLN A 40 4.14 9.41 -7.08
CA GLN A 40 3.91 10.73 -6.51
C GLN A 40 4.57 10.82 -5.15
N LYS A 41 4.81 12.05 -4.68
CA LYS A 41 5.29 12.27 -3.33
C LYS A 41 4.22 11.79 -2.34
N SER A 42 4.65 11.01 -1.35
CA SER A 42 3.80 10.61 -0.22
C SER A 42 4.59 10.69 1.06
N VAL A 43 3.98 11.21 2.12
CA VAL A 43 4.61 11.38 3.43
C VAL A 43 3.83 10.57 4.47
N ALA A 44 4.57 10.01 5.42
CA ALA A 44 4.02 9.37 6.60
C ALA A 44 4.78 9.85 7.84
N ARG A 45 4.08 9.91 8.97
CA ARG A 45 4.65 10.14 10.29
C ARG A 45 4.74 8.80 10.99
N VAL A 46 5.88 8.53 11.62
CA VAL A 46 6.09 7.29 12.34
C VAL A 46 6.57 7.58 13.76
N HIS A 47 5.85 7.04 14.72
CA HIS A 47 6.17 7.10 16.13
C HIS A 47 6.51 5.71 16.64
N LEU A 48 7.55 5.60 17.44
CA LEU A 48 7.80 4.45 18.32
C LEU A 48 7.43 4.93 19.74
N ASP A 49 6.89 4.08 20.60
CA ASP A 49 6.68 4.40 22.02
C ASP A 49 7.61 3.58 22.94
N LYS A 50 7.52 3.81 24.26
CA LYS A 50 8.35 3.10 25.26
C LYS A 50 7.97 1.62 25.39
N GLN A 51 6.75 1.25 25.00
CA GLN A 51 6.21 -0.09 24.98
C GLN A 51 6.56 -0.85 23.68
N SER A 52 7.35 -0.22 22.80
CA SER A 52 7.74 -0.70 21.48
C SER A 52 6.57 -0.84 20.50
N VAL A 53 5.52 -0.03 20.66
CA VAL A 53 4.45 0.10 19.67
C VAL A 53 4.89 1.10 18.60
N VAL A 54 4.77 0.69 17.34
CA VAL A 54 5.06 1.52 16.17
C VAL A 54 3.73 2.03 15.61
N THR A 55 3.53 3.35 15.60
CA THR A 55 2.36 3.98 15.00
C THR A 55 2.75 4.69 13.71
N GLY A 56 2.19 4.26 12.58
CA GLY A 56 2.31 4.93 11.30
C GLY A 56 1.04 5.72 10.95
N GLU A 57 1.20 6.98 10.60
CA GLU A 57 0.09 7.90 10.27
C GLU A 57 0.31 8.56 8.90
N THR A 58 -0.71 8.55 8.05
CA THR A 58 -0.70 9.23 6.75
C THR A 58 -2.15 9.48 6.30
N ASP A 59 -2.42 10.56 5.56
CA ASP A 59 -3.79 10.88 5.11
C ASP A 59 -4.30 9.94 3.99
N MET A 60 -3.48 8.95 3.60
CA MET A 60 -3.77 7.97 2.56
C MET A 60 -5.14 7.33 2.75
N THR A 61 -5.96 7.33 1.69
CA THR A 61 -7.28 6.72 1.71
C THR A 61 -7.20 5.23 1.42
N GLN A 62 -7.87 4.40 2.24
CA GLN A 62 -7.99 2.97 2.01
C GLN A 62 -9.43 2.63 1.59
N ILE A 63 -9.59 2.02 0.42
CA ILE A 63 -10.89 1.66 -0.19
C ILE A 63 -11.04 0.14 -0.43
N GLY A 64 -10.33 -0.69 0.35
CA GLY A 64 -10.28 -2.14 0.19
C GLY A 64 -8.99 -2.69 -0.46
N THR A 65 -8.03 -1.84 -0.82
CA THR A 65 -6.79 -2.24 -1.52
C THR A 65 -5.77 -2.98 -0.63
N GLY A 66 -5.96 -2.99 0.69
CA GLY A 66 -5.07 -3.68 1.65
C GLY A 66 -3.93 -2.84 2.25
N PHE A 67 -3.98 -1.50 2.15
CA PHE A 67 -2.89 -0.64 2.64
C PHE A 67 -2.56 -0.77 4.12
N TYR A 68 -3.58 -0.91 5.00
CA TYR A 68 -3.35 -1.20 6.42
C TYR A 68 -2.43 -2.40 6.62
N THR A 69 -2.66 -3.48 5.87
CA THR A 69 -1.91 -4.72 5.96
C THR A 69 -0.47 -4.56 5.48
N VAL A 70 -0.26 -4.02 4.28
CA VAL A 70 1.08 -3.90 3.69
C VAL A 70 1.95 -2.94 4.49
N ILE A 71 1.38 -1.83 4.97
CA ILE A 71 2.08 -0.87 5.83
C ILE A 71 2.44 -1.52 7.17
N ALA A 72 1.51 -2.26 7.79
CA ALA A 72 1.77 -2.94 9.06
C ALA A 72 2.90 -3.96 8.95
N GLN A 73 2.88 -4.79 7.89
CA GLN A 73 3.94 -5.76 7.61
C GLN A 73 5.29 -5.08 7.38
N THR A 74 5.32 -4.03 6.56
CA THR A 74 6.54 -3.26 6.28
C THR A 74 7.12 -2.65 7.55
N ALA A 75 6.28 -2.09 8.42
CA ALA A 75 6.71 -1.50 9.68
C ALA A 75 7.20 -2.55 10.68
N ALA A 76 6.50 -3.68 10.81
CA ALA A 76 6.90 -4.78 11.68
C ALA A 76 8.29 -5.32 11.30
N GLU A 77 8.49 -5.61 10.01
CA GLU A 77 9.77 -6.09 9.47
C GLU A 77 10.88 -5.04 9.68
N ARG A 78 10.59 -3.78 9.34
CA ARG A 78 11.60 -2.73 9.39
C ARG A 78 12.03 -2.36 10.81
N MET A 79 11.10 -2.41 11.77
CA MET A 79 11.34 -2.02 13.17
C MET A 79 11.69 -3.22 14.06
N GLY A 80 11.58 -4.45 13.54
CA GLY A 80 11.85 -5.67 14.30
C GLY A 80 10.89 -5.87 15.46
N VAL A 81 9.60 -5.54 15.28
CA VAL A 81 8.54 -5.70 16.28
C VAL A 81 7.49 -6.70 15.80
N PRO A 82 6.78 -7.39 16.71
CA PRO A 82 5.60 -8.18 16.34
C PRO A 82 4.55 -7.31 15.63
N ILE A 83 3.81 -7.87 14.68
CA ILE A 83 2.83 -7.11 13.90
C ILE A 83 1.70 -6.56 14.76
N GLU A 84 1.41 -7.21 15.89
CA GLU A 84 0.44 -6.79 16.90
C GLU A 84 0.88 -5.50 17.62
N LYS A 85 2.17 -5.15 17.57
CA LYS A 85 2.71 -3.89 18.05
C LYS A 85 2.75 -2.81 16.98
N VAL A 86 2.11 -3.01 15.83
CA VAL A 86 2.03 -2.01 14.79
C VAL A 86 0.62 -1.45 14.68
N LEU A 87 0.48 -0.16 14.88
CA LEU A 87 -0.75 0.59 14.67
C LEU A 87 -0.62 1.41 13.38
N VAL A 88 -1.63 1.33 12.51
CA VAL A 88 -1.68 2.09 11.26
C VAL A 88 -2.93 2.95 11.26
N ARG A 89 -2.76 4.26 11.09
CA ARG A 89 -3.84 5.25 11.05
C ARG A 89 -3.84 5.96 9.70
N LEU A 90 -4.98 5.90 9.02
CA LEU A 90 -5.14 6.34 7.64
C LEU A 90 -6.35 7.28 7.49
N GLY A 91 -6.35 8.15 6.49
CA GLY A 91 -7.54 8.88 6.05
C GLY A 91 -7.98 10.06 6.93
N ASP A 92 -7.09 10.61 7.75
CA ASP A 92 -7.33 11.82 8.52
C ASP A 92 -6.51 12.98 7.92
N SER A 93 -7.16 14.11 7.63
CA SER A 93 -6.51 15.29 7.04
C SER A 93 -5.53 16.00 7.98
N SER A 94 -5.51 15.66 9.27
CA SER A 94 -4.48 16.09 10.22
C SER A 94 -3.17 15.29 10.08
N PHE A 95 -3.19 14.16 9.37
CA PHE A 95 -1.99 13.36 9.09
C PHE A 95 -1.20 13.93 7.90
N PRO A 96 0.08 13.55 7.74
CA PRO A 96 0.87 14.02 6.61
C PRO A 96 0.26 13.63 5.25
N ALA A 97 0.39 14.55 4.31
CA ALA A 97 -0.13 14.41 2.96
C ALA A 97 0.49 13.22 2.21
N SER A 98 -0.38 12.41 1.62
CA SER A 98 -0.05 11.25 0.80
C SER A 98 -0.40 11.49 -0.67
N ALA A 99 -0.09 10.50 -1.49
CA ALA A 99 -0.46 10.50 -2.90
C ALA A 99 -1.96 10.24 -3.16
N GLY A 100 -2.75 9.91 -2.13
CA GLY A 100 -4.16 9.54 -2.27
C GLY A 100 -4.37 8.21 -3.02
N SER A 101 -5.63 7.81 -3.22
CA SER A 101 -5.98 6.54 -3.88
C SER A 101 -6.49 6.75 -5.31
N GLY A 102 -5.64 6.53 -6.32
CA GLY A 102 -6.01 6.60 -7.74
C GLY A 102 -4.89 6.12 -8.66
N GLY A 103 -5.21 5.71 -9.90
CA GLY A 103 -4.19 5.46 -10.95
C GLY A 103 -3.14 4.39 -10.65
N GLN A 104 -3.35 3.50 -9.67
CA GLN A 104 -2.41 2.44 -9.23
C GLN A 104 -1.09 2.96 -8.61
N LEU A 105 -0.88 4.28 -8.54
CA LEU A 105 0.29 4.95 -7.94
C LEU A 105 0.26 4.96 -6.40
N CYS A 106 -0.88 4.63 -5.81
CA CYS A 106 -1.07 4.63 -4.36
C CYS A 106 -0.21 3.56 -3.67
N GLY A 107 -0.01 2.42 -4.34
CA GLY A 107 0.76 1.27 -3.87
C GLY A 107 2.21 1.63 -3.52
N ASN A 108 2.95 2.01 -4.54
CA ASN A 108 4.37 2.32 -4.46
C ASN A 108 4.62 3.61 -3.67
N SER A 109 3.84 4.67 -3.90
CA SER A 109 4.08 5.99 -3.32
C SER A 109 3.87 5.99 -1.81
N SER A 110 2.74 5.48 -1.32
CA SER A 110 2.41 5.50 0.11
C SER A 110 3.31 4.56 0.93
N THR A 111 3.64 3.38 0.39
CA THR A 111 4.57 2.45 1.04
C THR A 111 5.98 3.05 1.13
N ALA A 112 6.45 3.76 0.09
CA ALA A 112 7.74 4.45 0.11
C ALA A 112 7.78 5.59 1.16
N GLY A 113 6.69 6.36 1.30
CA GLY A 113 6.57 7.40 2.32
C GLY A 113 6.66 6.85 3.75
N VAL A 114 5.95 5.75 4.01
CA VAL A 114 6.02 5.02 5.29
C VAL A 114 7.42 4.47 5.54
N TYR A 115 8.03 3.83 4.54
CA TYR A 115 9.39 3.29 4.65
C TYR A 115 10.41 4.38 4.99
N ALA A 116 10.29 5.56 4.37
CA ALA A 116 11.15 6.70 4.69
C ALA A 116 10.98 7.16 6.15
N GLY A 117 9.73 7.24 6.65
CA GLY A 117 9.45 7.55 8.05
C GLY A 117 10.06 6.51 9.00
N LEU A 118 9.83 5.21 8.74
CA LEU A 118 10.41 4.11 9.53
C LEU A 118 11.94 4.17 9.53
N HIS A 119 12.54 4.46 8.38
CA HIS A 119 13.99 4.57 8.26
C HIS A 119 14.57 5.72 9.09
N GLN A 120 13.85 6.84 9.20
CA GLN A 120 14.23 7.95 10.07
C GLN A 120 14.07 7.58 11.55
N THR A 121 12.92 7.00 11.93
CA THR A 121 12.64 6.60 13.31
C THR A 121 13.63 5.54 13.82
N ALA A 122 14.03 4.59 12.97
CA ALA A 122 15.01 3.55 13.32
C ALA A 122 16.42 4.10 13.63
N ARG A 123 16.74 5.34 13.21
CA ARG A 123 18.02 6.00 13.53
C ARG A 123 18.01 6.73 14.88
N VAL A 124 16.83 6.95 15.47
CA VAL A 124 16.71 7.57 16.78
C VAL A 124 17.01 6.51 17.86
N PRO A 125 17.96 6.75 18.77
CA PRO A 125 18.22 5.83 19.87
C PRO A 125 16.94 5.56 20.68
N ARG A 126 16.66 4.30 21.02
CA ARG A 126 15.40 3.92 21.70
C ARG A 126 15.17 4.62 23.04
N HIS A 127 16.22 5.15 23.67
CA HIS A 127 16.12 5.93 24.90
C HIS A 127 15.66 7.39 24.68
N GLN A 128 15.68 7.88 23.44
CA GLN A 128 15.23 9.22 23.02
C GLN A 128 13.82 9.24 22.42
N VAL A 129 13.07 8.15 22.56
CA VAL A 129 11.73 8.02 21.96
C VAL A 129 10.78 9.13 22.45
N VAL A 130 10.33 9.94 21.48
CA VAL A 130 9.65 11.22 21.68
C VAL A 130 8.14 11.05 21.90
N HIS A 131 7.61 11.76 22.89
CA HIS A 131 6.18 11.82 23.25
C HIS A 131 5.30 12.40 22.12
N PRO A 132 4.01 12.02 22.02
CA PRO A 132 3.07 12.50 21.00
C PRO A 132 2.69 14.00 21.07
N GLY A 133 3.47 14.83 21.75
CA GLY A 133 3.28 16.28 21.85
C GLY A 133 4.50 17.14 21.48
N CYS A 134 5.68 16.55 21.25
CA CYS A 134 6.89 17.31 20.95
C CYS A 134 7.08 17.43 19.43
N ARG A 135 6.79 18.60 18.87
CA ARG A 135 7.22 18.99 17.53
C ARG A 135 8.74 19.17 17.56
N CYS A 136 9.50 18.26 16.97
CA CYS A 136 10.88 18.56 16.60
C CYS A 136 10.84 19.46 15.36
N SER A 137 11.04 20.76 15.56
CA SER A 137 11.43 21.69 14.51
C SER A 137 12.83 21.30 14.04
N PHE A 138 12.91 20.70 12.85
CA PHE A 138 14.17 20.63 12.11
C PHE A 138 14.37 22.00 11.46
N GLN A 139 15.41 22.70 11.90
CA GLN A 139 15.93 23.91 11.28
C GLN A 139 16.97 23.54 10.23
#